data_AF-R6T3U1-F1
#
_entry.id   AF-R6T3U1-F1
#
_cell.length_a   1.000
_cell.length_b   1.000
_cell.length_c   1.000
_cell.angle_alpha   90.00
_cell.angle_beta   90.00
_cell.angle_gamma   90.00
#
_symmetry.space_group_name_H-M   'P 1'
#
loop_
_entity.id
_entity.type
_entity.pdbx_description
1 polymer ?
#
loop_
_entity_poly.entity_id
_entity_poly.type
_entity_poly.pdbx_seq_one_letter_code
_entity_poly.pdbx_strand_id
1 'polypeptide(L)' 'MEEKKVSAAQRKATEKYLGKFEELRARVPKGQKEEIQAHAAAQGESVNAFINRAIMEAMERDKASGAPQEGKA' A
#
# COMPACT_ATOMS: atom_id res chain seq x y z
N MET A 1 14.71 -5.42 31.32
CA MET A 1 14.36 -4.90 29.98
C MET A 1 13.42 -3.75 30.21
N GLU A 2 13.89 -2.53 29.97
CA GLU A 2 13.15 -1.31 30.27
C GLU A 2 12.00 -1.18 29.25
N GLU A 3 10.76 -1.40 29.69
CA GLU A 3 9.58 -1.13 28.87
C GLU A 3 9.52 0.38 28.58
N LYS A 4 9.88 0.78 27.35
CA LYS A 4 9.58 2.12 26.85
C LYS A 4 8.07 2.30 26.79
N LYS A 5 7.47 2.81 27.86
CA LYS A 5 6.08 3.30 27.86
C LYS A 5 5.99 4.45 26.86
N VAL A 6 5.37 4.17 25.72
CA VAL A 6 5.04 5.19 24.71
C VAL A 6 4.17 6.25 25.40
N SER A 7 4.67 7.49 25.44
CA SER A 7 3.98 8.61 26.07
C SER A 7 2.64 8.90 25.39
N ALA A 8 1.68 9.45 26.12
CA ALA A 8 0.39 9.87 25.55
C ALA A 8 0.56 10.84 24.37
N ALA A 9 1.58 11.70 24.41
CA ALA A 9 1.93 12.59 23.31
C ALA A 9 2.39 11.83 22.06
N GLN A 10 3.16 10.75 22.23
CA GLN A 10 3.62 9.91 21.12
C GLN A 10 2.45 9.13 20.49
N ARG A 11 1.51 8.63 21.30
CA ARG A 11 0.29 7.95 20.81
C ARG A 11 -0.55 8.88 19.93
N LYS A 12 -0.86 10.08 20.42
CA LYS A 12 -1.63 11.08 19.67
C LYS A 12 -0.96 11.52 18.37
N ALA A 13 0.37 11.62 18.36
CA ALA A 13 1.13 11.92 17.15
C ALA A 13 1.02 10.78 16.11
N THR A 14 1.13 9.53 16.55
CA THR A 14 0.94 8.36 15.69
C THR A 14 -0.48 8.28 15.14
N GLU A 15 -1.50 8.48 15.97
CA GLU A 15 -2.91 8.48 15.54
C GLU A 15 -3.18 9.58 14.49
N LYS A 16 -2.66 10.80 14.73
CA LYS A 16 -2.77 11.91 13.77
C LYS A 16 -2.05 11.61 12.45
N TYR A 17 -0.95 10.88 12.49
CA TYR A 17 -0.23 10.47 11.29
C TYR A 17 -1.00 9.41 10.52
N LEU A 18 -1.46 8.36 11.21
CA LEU A 18 -2.21 7.26 10.61
C LEU A 18 -3.55 7.72 10.02
N GLY A 19 -4.25 8.66 10.67
CA GLY A 19 -5.49 9.24 10.16
C GLY A 19 -5.38 10.03 8.86
N LYS A 20 -4.18 10.17 8.28
CA LYS A 20 -3.98 10.74 6.93
C LYS A 20 -4.01 9.70 5.83
N PHE A 21 -4.01 8.42 6.17
CA PHE A 21 -3.84 7.32 5.22
C PHE A 21 -4.98 6.32 5.37
N GLU A 22 -5.48 5.82 4.24
CA GLU A 22 -6.37 4.67 4.20
C GLU A 22 -5.53 3.38 4.16
N GLU A 23 -5.89 2.36 4.94
CA GLU A 23 -5.18 1.07 4.93
C GLU A 23 -5.77 0.11 3.89
N LEU A 24 -4.95 -0.35 2.94
CA LEU A 24 -5.31 -1.37 1.98
C LEU A 24 -4.66 -2.71 2.33
N ARG A 25 -5.47 -3.72 2.63
CA ARG A 25 -5.01 -5.08 2.93
C ARG A 25 -5.21 -6.00 1.74
N ALA A 26 -4.11 -6.40 1.10
CA ALA A 26 -4.11 -7.40 0.02
C ALA A 26 -3.65 -8.77 0.52
N ARG A 27 -4.31 -9.83 0.06
CA ARG A 27 -3.86 -11.22 0.25
C ARG A 27 -3.18 -11.69 -1.02
N VAL A 28 -1.91 -12.10 -0.89
CA VAL A 28 -1.12 -12.65 -1.99
C VAL A 28 -0.65 -14.07 -1.64
N PRO A 29 -0.51 -14.96 -2.63
CA PRO A 29 0.18 -16.24 -2.49
C PRO A 29 1.51 -16.13 -1.74
N LYS A 30 1.90 -17.22 -1.06
CA LYS A 30 3.20 -17.32 -0.39
C LYS A 30 4.32 -17.16 -1.43
N GLY A 31 5.35 -16.38 -1.10
CA GLY A 31 6.46 -16.05 -2.01
C GLY A 31 6.25 -14.78 -2.83
N GLN A 32 5.00 -14.47 -3.20
CA GLN A 32 4.72 -13.32 -4.06
C GLN A 32 5.05 -11.97 -3.40
N LYS A 33 4.96 -11.89 -2.06
CA LYS A 33 5.37 -10.69 -1.32
C LYS A 33 6.86 -10.38 -1.53
N GLU A 34 7.72 -11.39 -1.55
CA GLU A 34 9.16 -11.22 -1.74
C GLU A 34 9.47 -10.76 -3.16
N GLU A 35 8.77 -11.29 -4.16
CA GLU A 35 8.86 -10.84 -5.55
C GLU A 35 8.45 -9.36 -5.71
N ILE A 36 7.33 -8.96 -5.09
CA ILE A 36 6.88 -7.57 -5.07
C ILE A 36 7.94 -6.67 -4.40
N GLN A 37 8.53 -7.12 -3.30
CA GLN A 37 9.56 -6.36 -2.59
C GLN A 37 10.84 -6.21 -3.42
N ALA A 38 11.28 -7.28 -4.07
CA ALA A 38 12.44 -7.25 -4.95
C ALA A 38 12.22 -6.34 -6.16
N HIS A 39 11.02 -6.38 -6.75
CA HIS A 39 10.67 -5.51 -7.87
C HIS A 39 10.68 -4.02 -7.47
N ALA A 40 10.02 -3.67 -6.36
CA ALA A 40 10.02 -2.31 -5.85
C ALA A 40 11.45 -1.81 -5.56
N ALA A 41 12.28 -2.65 -4.93
CA ALA A 41 13.68 -2.32 -4.66
C ALA A 41 14.50 -2.13 -5.94
N ALA A 42 14.29 -2.95 -6.97
CA ALA A 42 14.97 -2.82 -8.26
C ALA A 42 14.58 -1.53 -9.00
N GLN A 43 13.37 -1.03 -8.77
CA GLN A 43 12.88 0.25 -9.29
C GLN A 43 13.29 1.46 -8.41
N GLY A 44 13.96 1.23 -7.28
CA GLY A 44 14.36 2.28 -6.34
C GLY A 44 13.21 2.88 -5.53
N GLU A 45 12.09 2.18 -5.41
CA GLU A 45 10.88 2.64 -4.73
C GLU A 45 10.49 1.73 -3.55
N SER A 46 9.69 2.27 -2.62
CA SER A 46 9.12 1.47 -1.54
C SER A 46 8.01 0.56 -2.06
N VAL A 47 7.76 -0.57 -1.39
CA VAL A 47 6.64 -1.47 -1.73
C VAL A 47 5.30 -0.73 -1.76
N ASN A 48 5.07 0.20 -0.84
CA ASN A 48 3.86 1.02 -0.82
C ASN A 48 3.76 1.96 -2.02
N ALA A 49 4.86 2.61 -2.39
CA ALA A 49 4.90 3.47 -3.59
C ALA A 49 4.63 2.66 -4.86
N PHE A 50 5.24 1.47 -4.97
CA PHE A 50 5.02 0.56 -6.09
C PHE A 50 3.58 0.11 -6.22
N ILE A 51 2.95 -0.30 -5.11
CA ILE A 51 1.54 -0.71 -5.09
C ILE A 51 0.64 0.45 -5.55
N ASN A 52 0.85 1.66 -5.02
CA ASN A 52 0.05 2.82 -5.40
C ASN A 52 0.23 3.18 -6.89
N ARG A 53 1.47 3.16 -7.39
CA ARG A 53 1.78 3.40 -8.80
C ARG A 53 1.08 2.37 -9.69
N ALA A 54 1.21 1.08 -9.37
CA ALA A 54 0.60 0.00 -10.14
C ALA A 54 -0.93 0.11 -10.19
N ILE A 55 -1.58 0.48 -9.08
CA ILE A 55 -3.03 0.71 -9.02
C ILE A 55 -3.42 1.90 -9.92
N MET A 56 -2.71 3.03 -9.82
CA MET A 56 -3.00 4.21 -10.63
C MET A 56 -2.82 3.93 -12.13
N GLU A 57 -1.72 3.27 -12.51
CA GLU A 57 -1.45 2.88 -13.89
C GLU A 57 -2.49 1.88 -14.43
N ALA A 58 -2.99 0.96 -13.60
CA ALA A 58 -4.08 0.06 -13.98
C ALA A 58 -5.39 0.84 -14.21
N MET A 59 -5.78 1.70 -13.28
CA MET A 59 -6.99 2.53 -13.41
C MET A 59 -6.94 3.46 -14.63
N GLU A 60 -5.77 4.03 -14.94
CA GLU A 60 -5.59 4.88 -16.11
C GLU A 60 -5.71 4.09 -17.42
N ARG A 61 -5.08 2.90 -17.50
CA ARG A 61 -5.21 2.00 -18.66
C ARG A 61 -6.64 1.56 -18.89
N ASP A 62 -7.38 1.27 -17.82
CA ASP A 62 -8.80 0.87 -17.91
C ASP A 62 -9.66 2.01 -18.46
N LYS A 63 -9.43 3.25 -17.97
CA LYS A 63 -10.11 4.45 -18.48
C LYS A 63 -9.81 4.69 -19.96
N ALA A 64 -8.55 4.54 -20.37
CA ALA A 64 -8.11 4.75 -21.75
C ALA A 64 -8.67 3.69 -22.71
N SER A 65 -8.93 2.48 -22.23
CA SER A 65 -9.42 1.36 -23.05
C SER A 65 -10.94 1.36 -23.24
N GLY A 66 -11.68 2.28 -22.60
CA GLY A 66 -13.14 2.40 -22.75
C GLY A 66 -13.94 1.17 -22.35
N ALA A 67 -13.33 0.18 -21.68
CA ALA A 67 -14.02 -1.03 -21.27
C ALA A 67 -15.00 -0.70 -20.12
N PRO A 68 -16.30 -0.98 -20.26
CA PRO A 68 -17.19 -0.94 -19.12
C PRO A 68 -16.70 -2.00 -18.14
N GLN A 69 -16.36 -1.58 -16.93
CA GLN A 69 -16.17 -2.48 -15.81
C GLN A 69 -17.54 -3.06 -15.47
N GLU A 70 -17.93 -4.14 -16.18
CA GLU A 70 -19.01 -5.01 -15.74
C GLU A 70 -18.54 -5.67 -14.45
N GLY A 71 -18.97 -5.09 -13.34
CA GLY A 71 -18.85 -5.69 -12.03
C GLY A 71 -19.47 -7.08 -12.05
N LYS A 72 -18.62 -8.11 -12.04
CA LYS A 72 -19.02 -9.43 -11.59
C LYS A 72 -19.05 -9.39 -10.07
N ALA A 73 -20.21 -9.02 -9.53
CA ALA A 73 -20.66 -9.42 -8.21
C ALA A 73 -21.47 -10.71 -8.35
#